data_AF-A9P6H2-F1
#
_entry.id   AF-A9P6H2-F1
#
_cell.length_a   1.000
_cell.length_b   1.000
_cell.length_c   1.000
_cell.angle_alpha   90.00
_cell.angle_beta   90.00
_cell.angle_gamma   90.00
#
_symmetry.space_group_name_H-M   'P 1'
#
loop_
_entity.id
_entity.type
_entity.pdbx_description
1 polymer ?
#
loop_
_entity_poly.entity_id
_entity_poly.type
_entity_poly.pdbx_seq_one_letter_code
_entity_poly.pdbx_strand_id
1 'polypeptide(L)'
;GYYRIDTRRKLRLQCSSCAVTSSSGQLLNSSAGAQIDTYPCVLRTNSAPTSSYEKDVGSKTTVRVMGHVNLLKVNQSNTEQMEIFINKTTRTEMLVIPWLYTTRINKRRDKHYNIAKNFSKVYPDTEFYVLSSGKMISAESIFQRETGITRKDAKTWLSTGWMTLLFALDVCQKVDVFGLVPENYCRVHPNDTTPYHYYDTEFKSQCTYYKESEEHLTFGHLFVTEKAIFARWAMKFNINFLYPTWNLTISNSSGPLDTPFIKLFHEAQHNKTKQKTHRHRSFLGARIRPRKPPVIGPKTKEEAEKEKYQKLTHTC
;
A
#
# COMPACT_ATOMS: atom_id res chain seq x y z
N GLY A 1 -7.29 15.13 7.31
CA GLY A 1 -8.18 14.32 8.16
C GLY A 1 -9.12 13.47 7.32
N TYR A 2 -10.23 13.08 7.92
CA TYR A 2 -11.28 12.24 7.34
C TYR A 2 -12.56 13.05 7.21
N TYR A 3 -13.23 12.93 6.06
CA TYR A 3 -14.40 13.76 5.74
C TYR A 3 -15.55 12.88 5.27
N ARG A 4 -16.73 13.12 5.83
CA ARG A 4 -17.95 12.40 5.44
C ARG A 4 -18.30 12.73 3.99
N ILE A 5 -18.61 11.72 3.18
CA ILE A 5 -18.69 11.86 1.71
C ILE A 5 -19.87 12.74 1.26
N ASP A 6 -20.95 12.75 2.01
CA ASP A 6 -22.21 13.46 1.76
C ASP A 6 -22.17 14.92 2.25
N THR A 7 -21.78 15.14 3.51
CA THR A 7 -21.86 16.43 4.21
C THR A 7 -20.52 17.17 4.25
N ARG A 8 -19.41 16.49 3.93
CA ARG A 8 -18.03 16.99 4.08
C ARG A 8 -17.65 17.36 5.51
N ARG A 9 -18.42 16.94 6.51
CA ARG A 9 -18.07 17.12 7.91
C ARG A 9 -16.81 16.32 8.24
N LYS A 10 -15.93 16.90 9.05
CA LYS A 10 -14.76 16.21 9.59
C LYS A 10 -15.21 15.14 10.58
N LEU A 11 -14.56 13.97 10.55
CA LEU A 11 -14.76 12.91 11.55
C LEU A 11 -14.43 13.44 12.96
N ARG A 12 -15.25 13.05 13.94
CA ARG A 12 -15.07 13.34 15.37
C ARG A 12 -15.25 12.06 16.19
N LEU A 13 -14.42 11.05 15.93
CA LEU A 13 -14.37 9.81 16.70
C LEU A 13 -13.18 9.86 17.66
N GLN A 14 -13.40 9.46 18.91
CA GLN A 14 -12.38 9.25 19.93
C GLN A 14 -12.78 8.02 20.75
N CYS A 15 -11.86 7.08 20.90
CA CYS A 15 -12.03 5.79 21.55
C CYS A 15 -11.00 5.64 22.67
N SER A 16 -11.41 5.21 23.86
CA SER A 16 -10.47 4.92 24.96
C SER A 16 -9.56 3.74 24.63
N SER A 17 -10.09 2.74 23.93
CA SER A 17 -9.31 1.63 23.38
C SER A 17 -9.92 1.11 22.08
N CYS A 18 -9.09 0.53 21.23
CA CYS A 18 -9.51 -0.06 19.97
C CYS A 18 -8.97 -1.47 19.82
N ALA A 19 -9.82 -2.40 19.41
CA ALA A 19 -9.39 -3.68 18.86
C ALA A 19 -9.26 -3.53 17.34
N VAL A 20 -8.06 -3.70 16.79
CA VAL A 20 -7.84 -3.77 15.34
C VAL A 20 -7.74 -5.24 14.96
N THR A 21 -8.74 -5.76 14.25
CA THR A 21 -8.72 -7.14 13.77
C THR A 21 -8.08 -7.21 12.39
N SER A 22 -6.95 -7.89 12.28
CA SER A 22 -6.40 -8.28 10.98
C SER A 22 -7.31 -9.30 10.29
N SER A 23 -7.07 -9.55 9.00
CA SER A 23 -7.78 -10.57 8.23
C SER A 23 -7.10 -11.95 8.27
N SER A 24 -5.98 -12.10 8.96
CA SER A 24 -5.12 -13.29 8.94
C SER A 24 -5.82 -14.56 9.44
N GLY A 25 -5.43 -15.71 8.87
CA GLY A 25 -5.81 -17.03 9.37
C GLY A 25 -5.35 -17.34 10.81
N GLN A 26 -4.45 -16.55 11.39
CA GLN A 26 -4.01 -16.70 12.79
C GLN A 26 -5.15 -16.54 13.81
N LEU A 27 -6.27 -15.93 13.41
CA LEU A 27 -7.45 -15.83 14.26
C LEU A 27 -8.24 -17.13 14.35
N LEU A 28 -8.10 -18.05 13.38
CA LEU A 28 -8.85 -19.30 13.40
C LEU A 28 -8.56 -20.11 14.67
N ASN A 29 -9.62 -20.58 15.32
CA ASN A 29 -9.60 -21.31 16.59
C ASN A 29 -9.00 -20.55 17.79
N SER A 30 -8.79 -19.24 17.68
CA SER A 30 -8.27 -18.42 18.78
C SER A 30 -9.28 -18.21 19.91
N SER A 31 -10.58 -18.36 19.63
CA SER A 31 -11.67 -18.00 20.54
C SER A 31 -11.61 -16.54 21.04
N ALA A 32 -10.93 -15.66 20.31
CA ALA A 32 -10.70 -14.27 20.73
C ALA A 32 -11.94 -13.37 20.56
N GLY A 33 -13.02 -13.86 19.95
CA GLY A 33 -14.17 -13.04 19.57
C GLY A 33 -14.86 -12.34 20.73
N ALA A 34 -15.08 -13.07 21.83
CA ALA A 34 -15.67 -12.50 23.04
C ALA A 34 -14.79 -11.38 23.62
N GLN A 35 -13.46 -11.51 23.58
CA GLN A 35 -12.54 -10.48 24.03
C GLN A 35 -12.57 -9.26 23.10
N ILE A 36 -12.55 -9.47 21.78
CA ILE A 36 -12.59 -8.40 20.77
C ILE A 36 -13.84 -7.53 20.96
N ASP A 37 -15.00 -8.15 21.19
CA ASP A 37 -16.27 -7.42 21.32
C ASP A 37 -16.39 -6.61 22.62
N THR A 38 -15.50 -6.81 23.60
CA THR A 38 -15.44 -5.96 24.80
C THR A 38 -14.92 -4.54 24.52
N TYR A 39 -14.24 -4.32 23.39
CA TYR A 39 -13.64 -3.02 23.08
C TYR A 39 -14.70 -1.99 22.70
N PRO A 40 -14.55 -0.72 23.11
CA PRO A 40 -15.49 0.32 22.74
C PRO A 40 -15.52 0.53 21.23
N CYS A 41 -14.36 0.44 20.57
CA CYS A 41 -14.24 0.51 19.12
C CYS A 41 -13.56 -0.74 18.55
N VAL A 42 -14.23 -1.40 17.59
CA VAL A 42 -13.65 -2.53 16.83
C VAL A 42 -13.41 -2.09 15.39
N LEU A 43 -12.16 -2.17 14.95
CA LEU A 43 -11.66 -1.74 13.65
C LEU A 43 -11.36 -2.98 12.80
N ARG A 44 -12.09 -3.14 11.69
CA ARG A 44 -11.90 -4.24 10.72
C ARG A 44 -11.38 -3.72 9.39
N THR A 45 -10.81 -4.61 8.58
CA THR A 45 -10.28 -4.22 7.26
C THR A 45 -11.04 -4.88 6.11
N ASN A 46 -11.20 -4.13 5.02
CA ASN A 46 -11.78 -4.58 3.75
C ASN A 46 -13.08 -5.39 3.94
N SER A 47 -13.26 -6.50 3.22
CA SER A 47 -14.45 -7.33 3.26
C SER A 47 -14.35 -8.50 4.26
N ALA A 48 -13.47 -8.41 5.26
CA ALA A 48 -13.31 -9.49 6.25
C ALA A 48 -14.64 -9.72 7.00
N PRO A 49 -15.29 -10.88 6.84
CA PRO A 49 -16.58 -11.16 7.44
C PRO A 49 -16.42 -11.55 8.90
N THR A 50 -17.52 -11.48 9.64
CA THR A 50 -17.66 -11.93 11.02
C THR A 50 -18.63 -13.10 11.10
N SER A 51 -19.65 -13.12 10.25
CA SER A 51 -20.59 -14.24 10.12
C SER A 51 -19.84 -15.55 9.93
N SER A 52 -20.18 -16.57 10.73
CA SER A 52 -19.52 -17.89 10.81
C SER A 52 -18.13 -17.94 11.46
N TYR A 53 -17.60 -16.80 11.90
CA TYR A 53 -16.29 -16.68 12.55
C TYR A 53 -16.38 -15.97 13.92
N GLU A 54 -17.58 -15.70 14.42
CA GLU A 54 -17.84 -14.84 15.58
C GLU A 54 -17.10 -15.30 16.83
N LYS A 55 -16.95 -16.62 17.01
CA LYS A 55 -16.17 -17.20 18.11
C LYS A 55 -14.73 -16.70 18.13
N ASP A 56 -14.13 -16.54 16.96
CA ASP A 56 -12.72 -16.21 16.80
C ASP A 56 -12.48 -14.72 16.57
N VAL A 57 -13.38 -14.05 15.85
CA VAL A 57 -13.17 -12.66 15.41
C VAL A 57 -14.17 -11.67 16.00
N GLY A 58 -15.19 -12.12 16.73
CA GLY A 58 -16.27 -11.29 17.28
C GLY A 58 -17.27 -10.87 16.20
N SER A 59 -18.36 -10.22 16.58
CA SER A 59 -19.38 -9.73 15.64
C SER A 59 -19.39 -8.21 15.48
N LYS A 60 -18.85 -7.46 16.46
CA LYS A 60 -18.92 -5.99 16.47
C LYS A 60 -18.01 -5.39 15.39
N THR A 61 -18.52 -4.34 14.71
CA THR A 61 -17.74 -3.53 13.76
C THR A 61 -18.09 -2.05 13.88
N THR A 62 -17.32 -1.30 14.66
CA THR A 62 -17.48 0.15 14.80
C THR A 62 -16.93 0.88 13.57
N VAL A 63 -15.73 0.52 13.13
CA VAL A 63 -15.12 1.10 11.93
C VAL A 63 -14.61 0.00 11.02
N ARG A 64 -14.91 0.11 9.73
CA ARG A 64 -14.29 -0.70 8.69
C ARG A 64 -13.43 0.19 7.80
N VAL A 65 -12.14 -0.11 7.73
CA VAL A 65 -11.22 0.58 6.83
C VAL A 65 -11.11 -0.24 5.55
N MET A 66 -11.47 0.35 4.41
CA MET A 66 -11.53 -0.37 3.14
C MET A 66 -10.78 0.38 2.06
N GLY A 67 -9.70 -0.22 1.54
CA GLY A 67 -9.00 0.33 0.39
C GLY A 67 -9.96 0.52 -0.79
N HIS A 68 -9.91 1.69 -1.44
CA HIS A 68 -10.85 2.07 -2.52
C HIS A 68 -11.10 0.99 -3.58
N VAL A 69 -10.08 0.20 -3.93
CA VAL A 69 -10.21 -0.90 -4.91
C VAL A 69 -11.20 -1.99 -4.50
N ASN A 70 -11.33 -2.27 -3.20
CA ASN A 70 -12.24 -3.29 -2.67
C ASN A 70 -13.71 -2.90 -2.79
N LEU A 71 -14.02 -1.61 -2.98
CA LEU A 71 -15.40 -1.16 -3.23
C LEU A 71 -16.01 -1.80 -4.48
N LEU A 72 -15.20 -2.13 -5.50
CA LEU A 72 -15.70 -2.80 -6.70
C LEU A 72 -16.24 -4.19 -6.36
N LYS A 73 -15.47 -4.95 -5.59
CA LYS A 73 -15.83 -6.30 -5.16
C LYS A 73 -17.12 -6.29 -4.34
N VAL A 74 -17.21 -5.40 -3.35
CA VAL A 74 -18.42 -5.23 -2.53
C VAL A 74 -19.61 -4.84 -3.39
N ASN A 75 -19.45 -3.90 -4.34
CA ASN A 75 -20.52 -3.49 -5.25
C ASN A 75 -21.02 -4.61 -6.18
N GLN A 76 -20.24 -5.66 -6.38
CA GLN A 76 -20.60 -6.82 -7.19
C GLN A 76 -21.08 -8.01 -6.36
N SER A 77 -21.00 -7.93 -5.03
CA SER A 77 -21.35 -9.02 -4.12
C SER A 77 -22.48 -8.63 -3.18
N ASN A 78 -23.66 -9.21 -3.41
CA ASN A 78 -24.80 -9.05 -2.51
C ASN A 78 -24.48 -9.59 -1.12
N THR A 79 -23.72 -10.69 -1.01
CA THR A 79 -23.30 -11.26 0.27
C THR A 79 -22.41 -10.31 1.07
N GLU A 80 -21.43 -9.65 0.43
CA GLU A 80 -20.59 -8.66 1.12
C GLU A 80 -21.40 -7.41 1.50
N GLN A 81 -22.35 -6.98 0.68
CA GLN A 81 -23.24 -5.87 1.04
C GLN A 81 -24.16 -6.23 2.22
N MET A 82 -24.69 -7.46 2.24
CA MET A 82 -25.50 -7.96 3.35
C MET A 82 -24.71 -7.97 4.66
N GLU A 83 -23.49 -8.53 4.63
CA GLU A 83 -22.61 -8.59 5.81
C GLU A 83 -22.19 -7.20 6.30
N ILE A 84 -21.77 -6.31 5.38
CA ILE A 84 -21.14 -5.06 5.78
C ILE A 84 -22.18 -3.97 6.09
N PHE A 85 -23.33 -3.95 5.40
CA PHE A 85 -24.26 -2.81 5.43
C PHE A 85 -25.68 -3.12 5.92
N ILE A 86 -26.12 -4.38 5.95
CA ILE A 86 -27.54 -4.70 6.18
C ILE A 86 -27.77 -5.53 7.45
N ASN A 87 -26.97 -6.58 7.68
CA ASN A 87 -27.14 -7.47 8.82
C ASN A 87 -26.94 -6.72 10.15
N LYS A 88 -27.99 -6.64 10.97
CA LYS A 88 -27.98 -5.84 12.22
C LYS A 88 -26.87 -6.22 13.20
N THR A 89 -26.39 -7.46 13.16
CA THR A 89 -25.36 -7.97 14.08
C THR A 89 -23.95 -7.66 13.60
N THR A 90 -23.71 -7.67 12.29
CA THR A 90 -22.36 -7.59 11.68
C THR A 90 -22.09 -6.27 10.95
N ARG A 91 -23.16 -5.49 10.70
CA ARG A 91 -23.11 -4.22 9.97
C ARG A 91 -22.10 -3.27 10.59
N THR A 92 -21.36 -2.62 9.70
CA THR A 92 -20.39 -1.58 10.02
C THR A 92 -21.10 -0.26 10.37
N GLU A 93 -20.69 0.40 11.45
CA GLU A 93 -21.21 1.74 11.76
C GLU A 93 -20.56 2.83 10.87
N MET A 94 -19.23 2.78 10.67
CA MET A 94 -18.50 3.72 9.81
C MET A 94 -17.56 3.03 8.82
N LEU A 95 -17.66 3.35 7.53
CA LEU A 95 -16.72 2.93 6.48
C LEU A 95 -15.72 4.04 6.15
N VAL A 96 -14.44 3.79 6.37
CA VAL A 96 -13.33 4.73 6.08
C VAL A 96 -12.54 4.25 4.86
N ILE A 97 -12.44 5.12 3.84
CA ILE A 97 -11.98 4.72 2.51
C ILE A 97 -10.70 5.48 2.12
N PRO A 98 -9.51 4.86 2.26
CA PRO A 98 -8.27 5.38 1.69
C PRO A 98 -8.09 5.02 0.21
N TRP A 99 -7.65 6.00 -0.59
CA TRP A 99 -6.98 5.74 -1.85
C TRP A 99 -5.54 5.44 -1.50
N LEU A 100 -5.15 4.16 -1.49
CA LEU A 100 -3.90 3.58 -0.94
C LEU A 100 -2.56 4.16 -1.46
N TYR A 101 -2.61 5.27 -2.18
CA TYR A 101 -1.51 6.09 -2.67
C TYR A 101 -2.01 7.54 -2.85
N THR A 102 -1.10 8.51 -2.82
CA THR A 102 -1.46 9.91 -3.06
C THR A 102 -1.94 10.10 -4.50
N THR A 103 -3.20 10.50 -4.65
CA THR A 103 -3.77 10.83 -5.96
C THR A 103 -4.81 11.95 -5.85
N ARG A 104 -5.04 12.63 -6.97
CA ARG A 104 -6.11 13.63 -7.10
C ARG A 104 -7.38 12.93 -7.59
N ILE A 105 -8.34 12.75 -6.69
CA ILE A 105 -9.61 12.09 -6.99
C ILE A 105 -10.51 13.06 -7.78
N ASN A 106 -10.78 12.73 -9.04
CA ASN A 106 -11.81 13.42 -9.82
C ASN A 106 -13.19 12.87 -9.45
N LYS A 107 -13.89 13.55 -8.53
CA LYS A 107 -15.18 13.12 -7.98
C LYS A 107 -16.32 12.92 -8.99
N ARG A 108 -16.15 13.35 -10.25
CA ARG A 108 -17.13 13.09 -11.33
C ARG A 108 -16.83 11.81 -12.09
N ARG A 109 -15.55 11.45 -12.22
CA ARG A 109 -15.08 10.34 -13.08
C ARG A 109 -14.56 9.14 -12.31
N ASP A 110 -14.13 9.34 -11.06
CA ASP A 110 -13.57 8.26 -10.26
C ASP A 110 -14.67 7.25 -9.89
N LYS A 111 -14.52 6.03 -10.41
CA LYS A 111 -15.47 4.92 -10.24
C LYS A 111 -15.65 4.54 -8.76
N HIS A 112 -14.56 4.48 -8.00
CA HIS A 112 -14.60 4.06 -6.60
C HIS A 112 -15.26 5.14 -5.72
N TYR A 113 -14.99 6.41 -6.00
CA TYR A 113 -15.66 7.52 -5.32
C TYR A 113 -17.17 7.50 -5.59
N ASN A 114 -17.57 7.24 -6.84
CA ASN A 114 -18.97 7.17 -7.22
C ASN A 114 -19.69 5.98 -6.55
N ILE A 115 -19.04 4.82 -6.43
CA ILE A 115 -19.58 3.67 -5.67
C ILE A 115 -19.77 4.03 -4.21
N ALA A 116 -18.75 4.59 -3.54
CA ALA A 116 -18.85 5.00 -2.15
C ALA A 116 -19.98 6.02 -1.92
N LYS A 117 -20.13 6.98 -2.84
CA LYS A 117 -21.21 7.97 -2.80
C LYS A 117 -22.60 7.36 -3.05
N ASN A 118 -22.68 6.30 -3.84
CA ASN A 118 -23.94 5.59 -4.04
C ASN A 118 -24.31 4.80 -2.79
N PHE A 119 -23.36 4.03 -2.23
CA PHE A 119 -23.55 3.30 -0.99
C PHE A 119 -23.96 4.21 0.17
N SER A 120 -23.39 5.41 0.30
CA SER A 120 -23.79 6.35 1.35
C SER A 120 -25.24 6.84 1.24
N LYS A 121 -25.89 6.67 0.09
CA LYS A 121 -27.31 6.97 -0.08
C LYS A 121 -28.19 5.75 0.18
N VAL A 122 -27.73 4.57 -0.25
CA VAL A 122 -28.46 3.31 -0.14
C VAL A 122 -28.44 2.76 1.30
N TYR A 123 -27.34 2.99 2.03
CA TYR A 123 -27.10 2.47 3.38
C TYR A 123 -26.96 3.61 4.38
N PRO A 124 -28.05 4.32 4.73
CA PRO A 124 -28.01 5.53 5.56
C PRO A 124 -27.53 5.27 6.99
N ASP A 125 -27.67 4.03 7.48
CA ASP A 125 -27.24 3.66 8.82
C ASP A 125 -25.71 3.53 8.95
N THR A 126 -25.00 3.47 7.82
CA THR A 126 -23.53 3.42 7.78
C THR A 126 -22.97 4.78 7.35
N GLU A 127 -22.06 5.35 8.12
CA GLU A 127 -21.40 6.59 7.74
C GLU A 127 -20.21 6.33 6.80
N PHE A 128 -20.07 7.10 5.73
CA PHE A 128 -19.00 6.93 4.74
C PHE A 128 -18.00 8.09 4.80
N TYR A 129 -16.74 7.79 5.08
CA TYR A 129 -15.65 8.75 5.19
C TYR A 129 -14.56 8.50 4.14
N VAL A 130 -14.03 9.58 3.58
CA VAL A 130 -12.87 9.57 2.69
C VAL A 130 -11.72 10.39 3.28
N LEU A 131 -10.50 9.99 3.00
CA LEU A 131 -9.32 10.72 3.43
C LEU A 131 -9.13 11.98 2.56
N SER A 132 -8.75 13.10 3.18
CA SER A 132 -8.21 14.25 2.43
C SER A 132 -6.88 13.92 1.77
N SER A 133 -6.56 14.61 0.68
CA SER A 133 -5.24 14.57 0.03
C SER A 133 -4.09 14.81 1.02
N GLY A 134 -4.22 15.77 1.93
CA GLY A 134 -3.19 16.03 2.94
C GLY A 134 -2.95 14.85 3.89
N LYS A 135 -3.99 14.06 4.22
CA LYS A 135 -3.84 12.86 5.06
C LYS A 135 -3.13 11.73 4.29
N MET A 136 -3.40 11.57 3.00
CA MET A 136 -2.67 10.62 2.15
C MET A 136 -1.20 11.02 1.96
N ILE A 137 -0.92 12.31 1.74
CA ILE A 137 0.46 12.82 1.68
C ILE A 137 1.19 12.54 3.00
N SER A 138 0.54 12.77 4.14
CA SER A 138 1.10 12.46 5.44
C SER A 138 1.38 10.96 5.61
N ALA A 139 0.48 10.08 5.16
CA ALA A 139 0.70 8.63 5.21
C ALA A 139 1.90 8.18 4.36
N GLU A 140 2.06 8.72 3.13
CA GLU A 140 3.24 8.44 2.29
C GLU A 140 4.52 9.06 2.88
N SER A 141 4.44 10.22 3.53
CA SER A 141 5.58 10.84 4.21
C SER A 141 6.05 10.02 5.41
N ILE A 142 5.13 9.44 6.19
CA ILE A 142 5.47 8.52 7.27
C ILE A 142 6.17 7.28 6.69
N PHE A 143 5.62 6.68 5.63
CA PHE A 143 6.26 5.55 4.95
C PHE A 143 7.69 5.89 4.50
N GLN A 144 7.89 7.06 3.87
CA GLN A 144 9.21 7.49 3.44
C GLN A 144 10.16 7.73 4.61
N ARG A 145 9.70 8.30 5.73
CA ARG A 145 10.56 8.49 6.91
C ARG A 145 10.98 7.18 7.55
N GLU A 146 10.06 6.21 7.61
CA GLU A 146 10.34 4.90 8.23
C GLU A 146 11.27 4.04 7.37
N THR A 147 11.12 4.11 6.04
CA THR A 147 11.86 3.27 5.09
C THR A 147 13.08 3.94 4.46
N GLY A 148 13.14 5.27 4.45
CA GLY A 148 14.08 6.04 3.64
C GLY A 148 13.75 6.04 2.13
N ILE A 149 12.65 5.41 1.71
CA ILE A 149 12.31 5.20 0.29
C ILE A 149 10.91 5.79 0.02
N THR A 150 10.76 6.55 -1.06
CA THR A 150 9.41 7.03 -1.42
C THR A 150 8.53 5.85 -1.85
N ARG A 151 7.23 5.92 -1.60
CA ARG A 151 6.29 4.88 -2.08
C ARG A 151 6.38 4.66 -3.60
N LYS A 152 6.65 5.73 -4.36
CA LYS A 152 6.84 5.66 -5.82
C LYS A 152 8.10 4.87 -6.20
N ASP A 153 9.22 5.15 -5.55
CA ASP A 153 10.48 4.43 -5.79
C ASP A 153 10.38 2.96 -5.37
N ALA A 154 9.66 2.70 -4.28
CA ALA A 154 9.36 1.36 -3.81
C ALA A 154 8.32 0.61 -4.67
N LYS A 155 7.66 1.28 -5.62
CA LYS A 155 6.65 0.71 -6.52
C LYS A 155 5.54 -0.08 -5.83
N THR A 156 5.14 0.35 -4.63
CA THR A 156 4.14 -0.33 -3.79
C THR A 156 2.91 0.53 -3.55
N TRP A 157 1.79 -0.03 -3.11
CA TRP A 157 0.71 0.74 -2.48
C TRP A 157 0.75 0.51 -0.97
N LEU A 158 0.33 1.50 -0.19
CA LEU A 158 0.17 1.29 1.25
C LEU A 158 -0.91 0.23 1.47
N SER A 159 -0.66 -0.76 2.34
CA SER A 159 -1.68 -1.76 2.61
C SER A 159 -2.89 -1.13 3.33
N THR A 160 -4.04 -1.82 3.30
CA THR A 160 -5.16 -1.40 4.14
C THR A 160 -4.82 -1.53 5.63
N GLY A 161 -4.00 -2.51 6.01
CA GLY A 161 -3.51 -2.67 7.39
C GLY A 161 -2.71 -1.46 7.87
N TRP A 162 -1.77 -0.97 7.04
CA TRP A 162 -1.04 0.27 7.30
C TRP A 162 -1.97 1.47 7.51
N MET A 163 -2.94 1.65 6.60
CA MET A 163 -3.91 2.74 6.71
C MET A 163 -4.82 2.60 7.95
N THR A 164 -5.11 1.37 8.37
CA THR A 164 -5.93 1.07 9.55
C THR A 164 -5.20 1.40 10.82
N LEU A 165 -3.91 1.04 10.93
CA LEU A 165 -3.14 1.36 12.13
C LEU A 165 -2.87 2.87 12.25
N LEU A 166 -2.62 3.56 11.13
CA LEU A 166 -2.57 5.02 11.12
C LEU A 166 -3.90 5.66 11.55
N PHE A 167 -5.03 5.10 11.11
CA PHE A 167 -6.35 5.56 11.56
C PHE A 167 -6.56 5.31 13.05
N ALA A 168 -6.19 4.13 13.56
CA ALA A 168 -6.28 3.79 14.97
C ALA A 168 -5.46 4.78 15.84
N LEU A 169 -4.25 5.13 15.42
CA LEU A 169 -3.41 6.12 16.10
C LEU A 169 -4.01 7.53 16.13
N ASP A 170 -4.90 7.90 15.21
CA ASP A 170 -5.58 9.20 15.23
C ASP A 170 -6.78 9.25 16.19
N VAL A 171 -7.38 8.10 16.51
CA VAL A 171 -8.70 8.05 17.17
C VAL A 171 -8.71 7.23 18.46
N CYS A 172 -7.65 6.49 18.79
CA CYS A 172 -7.61 5.57 19.92
C CYS A 172 -6.49 5.96 20.90
N GLN A 173 -6.76 5.91 22.20
CA GLN A 173 -5.72 6.11 23.23
C GLN A 173 -4.86 4.85 23.44
N LYS A 174 -5.46 3.67 23.26
CA LYS A 174 -4.82 2.35 23.29
C LYS A 174 -5.28 1.53 22.08
N VAL A 175 -4.38 0.76 21.48
CA VAL A 175 -4.68 -0.10 20.34
C VAL A 175 -4.20 -1.52 20.61
N ASP A 176 -5.09 -2.50 20.56
CA ASP A 176 -4.71 -3.91 20.60
C ASP A 176 -5.03 -4.53 19.23
N VAL A 177 -4.00 -5.07 18.57
CA VAL A 177 -4.06 -5.63 17.22
C VAL A 177 -4.16 -7.15 17.32
N PHE A 178 -5.22 -7.72 16.77
CA PHE A 178 -5.52 -9.15 16.82
C PHE A 178 -5.19 -9.82 15.49
N GLY A 179 -4.55 -10.99 15.53
CA GLY A 179 -4.36 -11.81 14.33
C GLY A 179 -3.23 -11.33 13.43
N LEU A 180 -2.16 -10.75 13.96
CA LEU A 180 -1.04 -10.29 13.13
C LEU A 180 0.25 -10.92 13.66
N VAL A 181 1.01 -11.57 12.79
CA VAL A 181 2.32 -12.14 13.15
C VAL A 181 3.44 -11.10 13.03
N PRO A 182 4.55 -11.21 13.80
CA PRO A 182 5.70 -10.32 13.64
C PRO A 182 6.41 -10.53 12.30
N GLU A 183 7.27 -9.58 11.91
CA GLU A 183 7.97 -9.56 10.62
C GLU A 183 8.86 -10.79 10.39
N ASN A 184 9.42 -11.36 11.46
CA ASN A 184 10.31 -12.51 11.40
C ASN A 184 9.57 -13.86 11.48
N TYR A 185 8.25 -13.87 11.68
CA TYR A 185 7.49 -15.08 11.99
C TYR A 185 7.70 -16.20 10.99
N CYS A 186 7.56 -15.91 9.69
CA CYS A 186 7.67 -16.92 8.62
C CYS A 186 9.11 -17.43 8.43
N ARG A 187 10.11 -16.68 8.89
CA ARG A 187 11.50 -17.15 8.93
C ARG A 187 11.73 -18.12 10.08
N VAL A 188 11.08 -17.88 11.23
CA VAL A 188 11.13 -18.75 12.41
C VAL A 188 10.26 -20.00 12.22
N HIS A 189 9.15 -19.88 11.48
CA HIS A 189 8.18 -20.95 11.23
C HIS A 189 8.05 -21.22 9.70
N PRO A 190 9.09 -21.78 9.05
CA PRO A 190 9.10 -21.96 7.60
C PRO A 190 8.06 -22.96 7.08
N ASN A 191 7.58 -23.86 7.95
CA ASN A 191 6.58 -24.88 7.62
C ASN A 191 5.15 -24.49 8.07
N ASP A 192 4.94 -23.22 8.42
CA ASP A 192 3.61 -22.74 8.82
C ASP A 192 2.61 -22.83 7.66
N THR A 193 1.46 -23.46 7.94
CA THR A 193 0.39 -23.69 6.97
C THR A 193 -0.82 -22.79 7.21
N THR A 194 -0.68 -21.72 8.01
CA THR A 194 -1.78 -20.80 8.29
C THR A 194 -2.28 -20.17 6.99
N PRO A 195 -3.60 -20.16 6.73
CA PRO A 195 -4.13 -19.49 5.55
C PRO A 195 -3.93 -17.97 5.65
N TYR A 196 -3.78 -17.33 4.51
CA TYR A 196 -3.51 -15.90 4.41
C TYR A 196 -4.66 -15.08 5.01
N HIS A 197 -5.91 -15.49 4.77
CA HIS A 197 -7.05 -14.99 5.50
C HIS A 197 -7.81 -16.11 6.20
N TYR A 198 -8.53 -15.77 7.28
CA TYR A 198 -9.38 -16.73 7.99
C TYR A 198 -10.64 -17.12 7.20
N TYR A 199 -10.99 -16.39 6.13
CA TYR A 199 -12.25 -16.53 5.41
C TYR A 199 -12.11 -16.87 3.92
N ASP A 200 -10.89 -17.01 3.41
CA ASP A 200 -10.67 -17.33 2.00
C ASP A 200 -11.14 -18.78 1.74
N THR A 201 -11.92 -18.97 0.67
CA THR A 201 -12.40 -20.30 0.24
C THR A 201 -11.29 -21.11 -0.44
N GLU A 202 -10.37 -20.43 -1.11
CA GLU A 202 -9.19 -21.03 -1.74
C GLU A 202 -7.99 -20.89 -0.81
N PHE A 203 -7.29 -21.99 -0.58
CA PHE A 203 -6.13 -21.97 0.29
C PHE A 203 -4.99 -21.17 -0.33
N LYS A 204 -4.52 -20.19 0.43
CA LYS A 204 -3.29 -19.46 0.16
C LYS A 204 -2.48 -19.41 1.43
N SER A 205 -1.25 -19.93 1.45
CA SER A 205 -0.39 -19.83 2.63
C SER A 205 -0.06 -18.37 2.93
N GLN A 206 -0.22 -17.97 4.20
CA GLN A 206 0.17 -16.64 4.69
C GLN A 206 1.64 -16.35 4.41
N CYS A 207 2.52 -17.29 4.74
CA CYS A 207 3.96 -17.09 4.63
C CYS A 207 4.44 -17.06 3.19
N THR A 208 3.91 -17.93 2.33
CA THR A 208 4.18 -17.89 0.89
C THR A 208 3.77 -16.55 0.30
N TYR A 209 2.55 -16.08 0.60
CA TYR A 209 2.07 -14.82 0.04
C TYR A 209 2.84 -13.60 0.54
N TYR A 210 3.19 -13.55 1.84
CA TYR A 210 4.03 -12.48 2.36
C TYR A 210 5.40 -12.44 1.68
N LYS A 211 6.04 -13.59 1.48
CA LYS A 211 7.32 -13.67 0.78
C LYS A 211 7.20 -13.16 -0.66
N GLU A 212 6.23 -13.71 -1.42
CA GLU A 212 5.99 -13.31 -2.80
C GLU A 212 5.73 -11.81 -2.95
N SER A 213 4.89 -11.24 -2.07
CA SER A 213 4.55 -9.81 -2.11
C SER A 213 5.71 -8.92 -1.67
N GLU A 214 6.49 -9.34 -0.68
CA GLU A 214 7.62 -8.57 -0.13
C GLU A 214 8.82 -8.54 -1.07
N GLU A 215 9.15 -9.67 -1.70
CA GLU A 215 10.33 -9.80 -2.58
C GLU A 215 10.09 -9.23 -3.99
N HIS A 216 8.83 -8.92 -4.34
CA HIS A 216 8.48 -8.38 -5.65
C HIS A 216 8.74 -6.87 -5.75
N LEU A 217 9.90 -6.47 -6.28
CA LEU A 217 10.33 -5.07 -6.39
C LEU A 217 9.54 -4.17 -7.36
N THR A 218 8.45 -4.65 -7.96
CA THR A 218 7.71 -3.93 -9.02
C THR A 218 6.22 -3.77 -8.78
N PHE A 219 5.63 -4.55 -7.88
CA PHE A 219 4.25 -4.44 -7.43
C PHE A 219 4.06 -5.19 -6.11
N GLY A 220 2.88 -5.08 -5.51
CA GLY A 220 2.54 -5.76 -4.26
C GLY A 220 2.70 -4.85 -3.05
N HIS A 221 2.28 -5.37 -1.90
CA HIS A 221 2.41 -4.70 -0.61
C HIS A 221 3.65 -5.19 0.13
N LEU A 222 4.28 -4.30 0.88
CA LEU A 222 5.48 -4.63 1.66
C LEU A 222 5.09 -5.10 3.06
N PHE A 223 4.34 -6.21 3.15
CA PHE A 223 3.73 -6.67 4.39
C PHE A 223 4.73 -6.98 5.51
N VAL A 224 5.96 -7.41 5.18
CA VAL A 224 7.00 -7.71 6.18
C VAL A 224 7.66 -6.41 6.62
N THR A 225 7.95 -5.50 5.68
CA THR A 225 8.45 -4.15 5.99
C THR A 225 7.47 -3.36 6.85
N GLU A 226 6.17 -3.38 6.54
CA GLU A 226 5.13 -2.71 7.33
C GLU A 226 5.09 -3.26 8.77
N LYS A 227 5.17 -4.58 8.97
CA LYS A 227 5.20 -5.20 10.31
C LYS A 227 6.43 -4.79 11.12
N ALA A 228 7.60 -4.72 10.48
CA ALA A 228 8.82 -4.25 11.15
C ALA A 228 8.66 -2.80 11.64
N ILE A 229 7.94 -1.97 10.88
CA ILE A 229 7.60 -0.60 11.28
C ILE A 229 6.55 -0.60 12.40
N PHE A 230 5.55 -1.50 12.35
CA PHE A 230 4.56 -1.61 13.43
C PHE A 230 5.19 -2.01 14.76
N ALA A 231 6.23 -2.86 14.74
CA ALA A 231 7.03 -3.16 15.93
C ALA A 231 7.67 -1.88 16.51
N ARG A 232 8.18 -0.98 15.66
CA ARG A 232 8.70 0.34 16.11
C ARG A 232 7.62 1.22 16.69
N TRP A 233 6.45 1.24 16.07
CA TRP A 233 5.33 2.05 16.55
C TRP A 233 4.83 1.55 17.90
N ALA A 234 4.79 0.25 18.15
CA ALA A 234 4.42 -0.30 19.45
C ALA A 234 5.42 0.03 20.57
N MET A 235 6.67 0.37 20.23
CA MET A 235 7.63 0.89 21.21
C MET A 235 7.45 2.39 21.51
N LYS A 236 6.71 3.11 20.67
CA LYS A 236 6.51 4.58 20.77
C LYS A 236 5.08 4.96 21.19
N PHE A 237 4.12 4.11 20.87
CA PHE A 237 2.70 4.30 21.09
C PHE A 237 2.14 3.11 21.87
N ASN A 238 0.98 3.29 22.50
CA ASN A 238 0.32 2.24 23.26
C ASN A 238 -0.38 1.22 22.33
N ILE A 239 0.43 0.41 21.65
CA ILE A 239 -0.02 -0.66 20.74
C ILE A 239 0.43 -2.01 21.30
N ASN A 240 -0.50 -2.96 21.45
CA ASN A 240 -0.18 -4.36 21.74
C ASN A 240 -0.59 -5.25 20.57
N PHE A 241 0.08 -6.40 20.42
CA PHE A 241 -0.29 -7.43 19.46
C PHE A 241 -0.73 -8.68 20.21
N LEU A 242 -1.83 -9.28 19.78
CA LEU A 242 -2.46 -10.43 20.39
C LEU A 242 -2.79 -11.46 19.30
N TYR A 243 -2.70 -12.74 19.65
CA TYR A 243 -3.02 -13.87 18.77
C TYR A 243 -2.25 -13.82 17.43
N PRO A 244 -0.91 -13.90 17.43
CA PRO A 244 -0.02 -14.15 18.58
C PRO A 244 0.49 -12.86 19.26
N THR A 245 0.98 -13.00 20.49
CA THR A 245 1.69 -11.91 21.19
C THR A 245 3.07 -11.67 20.59
N TRP A 246 3.43 -10.39 20.39
CA TRP A 246 4.75 -10.03 19.90
C TRP A 246 5.71 -9.80 21.06
N ASN A 247 6.89 -10.43 21.00
CA ASN A 247 7.99 -10.13 21.92
C ASN A 247 8.83 -8.97 21.35
N LEU A 248 8.53 -7.75 21.80
CA LEU A 248 9.19 -6.54 21.31
C LEU A 248 10.50 -6.30 22.08
N THR A 249 11.62 -6.16 21.35
CA THR A 249 12.92 -5.81 21.94
C THR A 249 13.36 -4.41 21.50
N ILE A 250 14.20 -3.74 22.29
CA ILE A 250 14.67 -2.37 22.01
C ILE A 250 15.37 -2.28 20.65
N SER A 251 16.07 -3.33 20.21
CA SER A 251 16.72 -3.39 18.89
C SER A 251 15.74 -3.23 17.71
N ASN A 252 14.45 -3.54 17.90
CA ASN A 252 13.43 -3.33 16.87
C ASN A 252 13.21 -1.82 16.58
N SER A 253 13.55 -0.93 17.52
CA SER A 253 13.11 0.48 17.52
C SER A 253 14.05 1.50 16.83
N SER A 254 15.35 1.22 16.76
CA SER A 254 16.37 2.25 16.48
C SER A 254 17.41 1.90 15.40
N GLY A 255 17.48 0.64 14.96
CA GLY A 255 18.37 0.23 13.87
C GLY A 255 17.80 0.54 12.46
N PRO A 256 18.55 0.29 11.39
CA PRO A 256 18.00 0.22 10.02
C PRO A 256 16.91 -0.87 9.92
N LEU A 257 15.95 -0.69 9.00
CA LEU A 257 14.98 -1.76 8.72
C LEU A 257 15.69 -2.91 7.99
N ASP A 258 15.71 -4.09 8.60
CA ASP A 258 16.34 -5.29 8.02
C ASP A 258 15.29 -6.25 7.43
N THR A 259 14.58 -5.82 6.40
CA THR A 259 13.53 -6.62 5.75
C THR A 259 13.97 -7.13 4.37
N PRO A 260 13.35 -8.21 3.83
CA PRO A 260 13.70 -8.72 2.51
C PRO A 260 13.62 -7.65 1.41
N PHE A 261 12.57 -6.82 1.42
CA PHE A 261 12.41 -5.74 0.45
C PHE A 261 13.57 -4.73 0.52
N ILE A 262 13.94 -4.27 1.72
CA ILE A 262 14.99 -3.25 1.88
C ILE A 262 16.34 -3.77 1.36
N LYS A 263 16.67 -5.04 1.63
CA LYS A 263 17.89 -5.70 1.11
C LYS A 263 17.88 -5.73 -0.42
N LEU A 264 16.83 -6.31 -1.00
CA LEU A 264 16.70 -6.46 -2.44
C LEU A 264 16.68 -5.11 -3.17
N PHE A 265 16.03 -4.10 -2.58
CA PHE A 265 16.00 -2.74 -3.12
C PHE A 265 17.40 -2.14 -3.18
N HIS A 266 18.17 -2.18 -2.08
CA HIS A 266 19.51 -1.62 -2.05
C HIS A 266 20.49 -2.36 -2.97
N GLU A 267 20.41 -3.69 -3.03
CA GLU A 267 21.17 -4.51 -3.98
C GLU A 267 20.87 -4.12 -5.44
N ALA A 268 19.59 -3.96 -5.78
CA ALA A 268 19.18 -3.55 -7.12
C ALA A 268 19.67 -2.12 -7.47
N GLN A 269 19.64 -1.18 -6.52
CA GLN A 269 20.18 0.17 -6.72
C GLN A 269 21.70 0.15 -6.92
N HIS A 270 22.42 -0.62 -6.11
CA HIS A 270 23.86 -0.78 -6.23
C HIS A 270 24.26 -1.39 -7.59
N ASN A 271 23.55 -2.42 -8.05
CA ASN A 271 23.77 -3.05 -9.36
C ASN A 271 23.49 -2.09 -10.52
N LYS A 272 22.44 -1.25 -10.43
CA LYS A 272 22.17 -0.19 -11.42
C LYS A 272 23.30 0.82 -11.48
N THR A 273 23.85 1.23 -10.34
CA THR A 273 24.98 2.16 -10.27
C THR A 273 26.23 1.56 -10.89
N LYS A 274 26.54 0.28 -10.62
CA LYS A 274 27.64 -0.45 -11.27
C LYS A 274 27.46 -0.54 -12.79
N GLN A 275 26.26 -0.85 -13.28
CA GLN A 275 26.01 -0.89 -14.73
C GLN A 275 26.17 0.49 -15.38
N LYS A 276 25.76 1.58 -14.70
CA LYS A 276 25.98 2.95 -15.18
C LYS A 276 27.46 3.32 -15.23
N THR A 277 28.25 2.97 -14.21
CA THR A 277 29.70 3.24 -14.20
C THR A 277 30.45 2.40 -15.24
N HIS A 278 30.07 1.13 -15.44
CA HIS A 278 30.60 0.29 -16.52
C HIS A 278 30.26 0.84 -17.90
N ARG A 279 29.00 1.27 -18.15
CA ARG A 279 28.62 1.93 -19.41
C ARG A 279 29.39 3.24 -19.60
N HIS A 280 29.57 4.04 -18.56
CA HIS A 280 30.32 5.28 -18.68
C HIS A 280 31.80 5.02 -19.03
N ARG A 281 32.42 4.00 -18.41
CA ARG A 281 33.78 3.55 -18.76
C ARG A 281 33.89 2.96 -20.17
N SER A 282 32.88 2.22 -20.65
CA SER A 282 32.89 1.71 -22.04
C SER A 282 32.71 2.83 -23.07
N PHE A 283 31.97 3.90 -22.74
CA PHE A 283 31.86 5.09 -23.58
C PHE A 283 33.16 5.91 -23.60
N LEU A 284 33.88 6.01 -22.48
CA LEU A 284 35.20 6.66 -22.41
C LEU A 284 36.32 5.81 -23.04
N GLY A 285 36.17 4.48 -23.07
CA GLY A 285 37.11 3.54 -23.69
C GLY A 285 36.93 3.31 -25.18
N ALA A 286 35.84 3.81 -25.77
CA ALA A 286 35.64 3.77 -27.23
C ALA A 286 36.53 4.83 -27.89
N ARG A 287 37.74 4.42 -28.30
CA ARG A 287 38.62 5.24 -29.15
C ARG A 287 37.84 5.75 -30.36
N ILE A 288 37.79 7.07 -30.52
CA ILE A 288 37.36 7.75 -31.74
C ILE A 288 38.18 7.16 -32.90
N ARG A 289 37.56 6.37 -33.78
CA ARG A 289 38.19 6.04 -35.06
C ARG A 289 38.26 7.35 -35.86
N PRO A 290 39.43 7.75 -36.38
CA PRO A 290 39.51 8.94 -37.23
C PRO A 290 38.59 8.76 -38.44
N ARG A 291 37.72 9.74 -38.67
CA ARG A 291 36.93 9.83 -39.91
C ARG A 291 37.90 9.89 -41.08
N LYS A 292 37.76 8.99 -42.06
CA LYS A 292 38.45 9.14 -43.35
C LYS A 292 38.00 10.46 -44.00
N PRO A 293 38.92 11.25 -44.59
CA PRO A 293 38.55 12.44 -45.34
C PRO A 293 37.68 12.06 -46.55
N PRO A 294 36.76 12.95 -46.98
CA PRO A 294 35.88 12.67 -48.10
C PRO A 294 36.71 12.57 -49.40
N VAL A 295 36.50 11.49 -50.14
CA VAL A 295 37.03 11.30 -51.49
C VAL A 295 36.20 12.19 -52.41
N ILE A 296 36.83 13.22 -52.98
CA ILE A 296 36.24 14.08 -54.01
C ILE A 296 36.18 13.25 -55.29
N GLY A 297 34.98 12.79 -55.67
CA GLY A 297 34.74 12.20 -56.98
C GLY A 297 34.75 13.27 -58.08
N PRO A 298 35.00 12.90 -59.35
CA PRO A 298 35.02 13.86 -60.45
C PRO A 298 33.68 14.56 -60.62
N LYS A 299 33.71 15.90 -60.76
CA LYS A 299 32.55 16.76 -61.01
C LYS A 299 31.77 16.27 -62.23
N THR A 300 30.44 16.26 -62.14
CA THR A 300 29.57 15.91 -63.25
C THR A 300 29.55 17.04 -64.29
N LYS A 301 29.29 16.72 -65.56
CA LYS A 301 29.17 17.71 -66.66
C LYS A 301 28.15 18.84 -66.37
N GLU A 302 27.21 18.58 -65.46
CA GLU A 302 26.16 19.52 -65.04
C GLU A 302 26.66 20.59 -64.05
N GLU A 303 27.78 20.34 -63.36
CA GLU A 303 28.42 21.32 -62.44
C GLU A 303 29.39 22.27 -63.17
N ALA A 304 29.83 21.92 -64.38
CA ALA A 304 30.70 22.76 -65.22
C ALA A 304 29.92 23.83 -66.03
N GLU A 305 28.61 23.64 -66.26
CA GLU A 305 27.77 24.62 -66.97
C GLU A 305 27.20 25.72 -66.05
N LYS A 306 27.08 25.48 -64.74
CA LYS A 306 26.65 26.49 -63.76
C LYS A 306 27.71 27.54 -63.44
N GLU A 307 28.99 27.25 -63.64
CA GLU A 307 30.10 28.19 -63.42
C GLU A 307 30.31 29.17 -64.60
N LYS A 308 29.61 28.96 -65.73
CA LYS A 308 29.71 29.80 -66.95
C LYS A 308 28.67 30.93 -66.99
N TYR A 309 27.65 30.90 -66.14
CA TYR A 309 26.57 31.91 -66.07
C TYR A 309 26.70 32.93 -64.94
N GLN A 310 27.74 32.84 -64.10
CA GLN A 310 27.95 33.75 -62.96
C GLN A 310 29.20 34.65 -63.08
N LYS A 311 29.87 34.62 -64.23
CA LYS A 311 30.91 35.59 -64.62
C LYS A 311 30.47 36.35 -65.86
N LEU A 312 29.63 37.37 -65.67
CA LEU A 312 29.48 38.56 -66.53
C LEU A 312 28.37 39.45 -65.94
N THR A 313 28.67 40.75 -65.76
CA THR A 313 27.94 41.84 -65.05
C THR A 313 28.32 41.95 -63.56
N HIS A 314 29.35 42.70 -63.07
CA HIS A 314 29.91 44.02 -63.43
C HIS A 314 28.79 45.07 -63.57
N THR A 315 28.73 46.21 -62.87
CA THR A 315 29.75 47.11 -62.29
C THR A 315 28.99 48.19 -61.47
N CYS A 316 29.65 48.80 -60.48
CA CYS A 316 29.20 49.93 -59.65
C CYS A 316 28.08 49.69 -58.63
#